data_AF-A0A924QNH4-F1
#
_entry.id   AF-A0A924QNH4-F1
#
_cell.length_a   1.000
_cell.length_b   1.000
_cell.length_c   1.000
_cell.angle_alpha   90.00
_cell.angle_beta   90.00
_cell.angle_gamma   90.00
#
_symmetry.space_group_name_H-M   'P 1'
#
loop_
_entity.id
_entity.type
_entity.pdbx_description
1 polymer ?
#
loop_
_entity_poly.entity_id
_entity_poly.type
_entity_poly.pdbx_seq_one_letter_code
_entity_poly.pdbx_strand_id
1 'polypeptide(L)'
;ILGCSIAFELPVIAYILTRIGIITPTYLRKTRKFAVVILLLAAAIITPSPDFMSQMIVFIPLWILFELSILISARVTKQMALDIDEE
;
A
#
# COMPACT_ATOMS: atom_id res chain seq x y z
N ILE A 1 -1.64 18.99 1.82
CA ILE A 1 -1.51 18.44 3.20
C ILE A 1 -2.55 17.34 3.46
N LEU A 2 -3.85 17.60 3.28
CA LEU A 2 -4.92 16.60 3.45
C LEU A 2 -4.75 15.27 2.67
N GLY A 3 -4.37 15.31 1.39
CA GLY A 3 -4.24 14.10 0.57
C GLY A 3 -3.09 13.17 0.99
N CYS A 4 -2.00 13.71 1.54
CA CYS A 4 -0.90 12.90 2.05
C CYS A 4 -1.31 12.17 3.33
N SER A 5 -2.06 12.83 4.22
CA SER A 5 -2.51 12.27 5.50
C SER A 5 -3.30 10.97 5.33
N ILE A 6 -4.20 10.91 4.35
CA ILE A 6 -5.02 9.73 4.06
C ILE A 6 -4.15 8.60 3.50
N ALA A 7 -3.16 8.92 2.66
CA ALA A 7 -2.27 7.89 2.11
C ALA A 7 -1.41 7.21 3.18
N PHE A 8 -1.06 7.90 4.27
CA PHE A 8 -0.34 7.34 5.40
C PHE A 8 -1.18 6.32 6.21
N GLU A 9 -2.50 6.25 6.02
CA GLU A 9 -3.34 5.22 6.65
C GLU A 9 -3.24 3.85 5.95
N LEU A 10 -2.88 3.83 4.66
CA LEU A 10 -2.74 2.60 3.86
C LEU A 10 -1.86 1.52 4.54
N PRO A 11 -0.65 1.83 5.05
CA PRO A 11 0.18 0.82 5.72
C PRO A 11 -0.44 0.30 7.02
N VAL A 12 -1.13 1.15 7.79
CA VAL A 12 -1.79 0.74 9.04
C VAL A 12 -2.99 -0.17 8.74
N ILE A 13 -3.79 0.20 7.74
CA ILE A 13 -4.92 -0.59 7.26
C ILE A 13 -4.43 -1.95 6.75
N ALA A 14 -3.38 -1.97 5.92
CA ALA A 14 -2.80 -3.21 5.41
C ALA A 14 -2.27 -4.11 6.54
N TYR A 15 -1.66 -3.53 7.59
CA TYR A 15 -1.26 -4.26 8.78
C TYR A 15 -2.44 -4.93 9.48
N ILE A 16 -3.49 -4.15 9.80
CA ILE A 16 -4.67 -4.66 10.52
C ILE A 16 -5.37 -5.75 9.70
N LEU A 17 -5.60 -5.51 8.41
CA LEU A 17 -6.26 -6.49 7.52
C LEU A 17 -5.43 -7.75 7.31
N THR A 18 -4.10 -7.66 7.31
CA THR A 18 -3.25 -8.86 7.30
C THR A 18 -3.29 -9.57 8.64
N ARG A 19 -3.33 -8.83 9.76
CA ARG A 19 -3.41 -9.37 11.13
C ARG A 19 -4.69 -10.17 11.41
N ILE A 20 -5.77 -9.87 10.70
CA ILE A 20 -7.04 -10.62 10.78
C ILE A 20 -7.20 -11.65 9.66
N GLY A 21 -6.18 -11.84 8.82
CA GLY A 21 -6.15 -12.87 7.76
C GLY A 21 -6.95 -12.54 6.49
N ILE A 22 -7.52 -11.33 6.37
CA ILE A 22 -8.35 -10.95 5.21
C ILE A 22 -7.48 -10.69 3.97
N ILE A 23 -6.29 -10.11 4.15
CA ILE A 23 -5.38 -9.79 3.04
C ILE A 23 -4.07 -10.55 3.19
N THR A 24 -3.66 -11.26 2.13
CA THR A 24 -2.37 -11.94 2.06
C THR A 24 -1.36 -11.08 1.28
N PRO A 25 -0.06 -11.09 1.64
CA PRO A 25 1.01 -10.42 0.87
C PRO A 25 1.04 -10.87 -0.61
N THR A 26 0.70 -12.12 -0.89
CA THR A 26 0.60 -12.68 -2.26
C THR A 26 -0.50 -11.98 -3.07
N TYR A 27 -1.64 -11.67 -2.43
CA TYR A 27 -2.74 -10.95 -3.05
C TYR A 27 -2.34 -9.49 -3.36
N LEU A 28 -1.74 -8.80 -2.39
CA LEU A 28 -1.26 -7.42 -2.58
C LEU A 28 -0.21 -7.31 -3.71
N ARG A 29 0.67 -8.32 -3.84
CA ARG A 29 1.63 -8.38 -4.97
C ARG A 29 0.94 -8.58 -6.31
N LYS A 30 -0.12 -9.39 -6.37
CA LYS A 30 -0.90 -9.62 -7.61
C LYS A 30 -1.68 -8.38 -8.04
N THR A 31 -2.10 -7.55 -7.10
CA THR A 31 -2.82 -6.29 -7.36
C THR A 31 -1.91 -5.08 -7.60
N ARG A 32 -0.58 -5.25 -7.72
CA ARG A 32 0.38 -4.15 -8.03
C ARG A 32 -0.05 -3.29 -9.23
N LYS A 33 -0.45 -3.94 -10.33
CA LYS A 33 -0.92 -3.24 -11.54
C LYS A 33 -2.16 -2.38 -11.30
N PHE A 34 -3.08 -2.84 -10.44
CA PHE A 34 -4.26 -2.06 -10.07
C PHE A 34 -3.90 -0.93 -9.11
N ALA A 35 -2.99 -1.18 -8.17
CA ALA A 35 -2.47 -0.15 -7.27
C ALA A 35 -1.80 0.99 -8.04
N VAL A 36 -0.96 0.70 -9.05
CA VAL A 36 -0.37 1.75 -9.92
C VAL A 36 -1.46 2.66 -10.50
N VAL A 37 -2.52 2.09 -11.07
CA VAL A 37 -3.61 2.86 -11.70
C VAL A 37 -4.35 3.71 -10.66
N ILE A 38 -4.67 3.15 -9.50
CA ILE A 38 -5.36 3.87 -8.42
C ILE A 38 -4.49 5.00 -7.86
N LEU A 39 -3.19 4.76 -7.67
CA LEU A 39 -2.25 5.77 -7.16
C LEU A 39 -2.02 6.88 -8.18
N LEU A 40 -1.98 6.57 -9.48
CA LEU A 40 -1.94 7.58 -10.54
C LEU A 40 -3.22 8.40 -10.59
N LEU A 41 -4.39 7.78 -10.42
CA LEU A 41 -5.67 8.49 -10.35
C LEU A 41 -5.72 9.40 -9.11
N ALA A 42 -5.27 8.91 -7.96
CA ALA A 42 -5.16 9.71 -6.74
C ALA A 42 -4.19 10.89 -6.92
N ALA A 43 -3.04 10.65 -7.57
CA ALA A 43 -2.10 11.71 -7.89
C ALA A 43 -2.71 12.76 -8.84
N ALA A 44 -3.49 12.36 -9.86
CA ALA A 44 -4.18 13.30 -10.74
C ALA A 44 -5.25 14.15 -10.02
N ILE A 45 -5.88 13.61 -8.98
CA ILE A 45 -6.83 14.36 -8.14
C ILE A 45 -6.11 15.36 -7.23
N ILE A 46 -4.98 14.97 -6.66
CA ILE A 46 -4.19 15.80 -5.73
C ILE A 46 -3.42 16.91 -6.47
N THR A 47 -2.84 16.58 -7.63
CA THR A 47 -2.13 17.50 -8.51
C THR A 47 -3.03 17.80 -9.70
N PRO A 48 -3.84 18.88 -9.66
CA PRO A 48 -4.75 19.23 -10.75
C PRO A 48 -4.00 19.67 -12.02
N SER A 49 -2.69 19.93 -11.92
CA SER A 49 -1.81 20.16 -13.06
C SER A 49 -1.61 18.84 -13.82
N PRO A 50 -2.11 18.71 -15.07
CA PRO A 50 -2.03 17.47 -15.85
C PRO A 50 -0.62 17.25 -16.44
N ASP A 51 0.41 17.45 -15.63
CA ASP A 51 1.81 17.31 -16.00
C ASP A 51 2.37 15.99 -15.47
N PHE A 52 2.92 15.16 -16.37
CA PHE A 52 3.52 13.88 -16.00
C PHE A 52 4.58 14.01 -14.90
N MET A 53 5.42 15.05 -14.98
CA MET A 53 6.52 15.27 -14.04
C MET A 53 6.01 15.61 -12.64
N SER A 54 5.02 16.50 -12.54
CA SER A 54 4.36 16.87 -11.28
C SER A 54 3.62 15.68 -10.65
N GLN A 55 2.95 14.87 -11.49
CA GLN A 55 2.23 13.68 -11.03
C GLN A 55 3.19 12.61 -10.47
N MET A 56 4.36 12.43 -11.09
CA MET A 56 5.38 11.50 -10.60
C MET A 56 5.94 11.89 -9.22
N ILE A 57 6.08 13.18 -8.93
CA ILE A 57 6.54 13.67 -7.60
C ILE A 57 5.58 13.24 -6.49
N VAL A 58 4.27 13.22 -6.74
CA VAL A 58 3.25 12.75 -5.78
C VAL A 58 3.10 11.22 -5.81
N PHE A 59 3.21 10.61 -6.99
CA PHE A 59 3.10 9.16 -7.14
C PHE A 59 4.21 8.40 -6.42
N ILE A 60 5.47 8.86 -6.49
CA ILE A 60 6.62 8.20 -5.87
C ILE A 60 6.41 7.94 -4.36
N PRO A 61 6.07 8.94 -3.52
CA PRO A 61 5.84 8.69 -2.09
C PRO A 61 4.64 7.78 -1.84
N LEU A 62 3.58 7.89 -2.64
CA LEU A 62 2.41 6.99 -2.55
C LEU A 62 2.77 5.53 -2.90
N TRP A 63 3.59 5.34 -3.92
CA TRP A 63 4.10 4.04 -4.33
C TRP A 63 4.97 3.40 -3.25
N ILE A 64 5.83 4.20 -2.60
CA ILE A 64 6.65 3.74 -1.47
C ILE A 64 5.75 3.27 -0.31
N LEU A 65 4.68 4.01 0.02
CA LEU A 65 3.74 3.61 1.07
C LEU A 65 3.04 2.28 0.74
N PHE A 66 2.66 2.08 -0.53
CA PHE A 66 2.09 0.80 -0.97
C PHE A 66 3.10 -0.35 -0.85
N GLU A 67 4.36 -0.15 -1.23
CA GLU A 67 5.39 -1.18 -1.12
C GLU A 67 5.72 -1.50 0.35
N LEU A 68 5.72 -0.49 1.22
CA LEU A 68 5.83 -0.68 2.68
C LEU A 68 4.66 -1.50 3.23
N SER A 69 3.45 -1.26 2.74
CA SER A 69 2.25 -2.02 3.11
C SER A 69 2.40 -3.51 2.78
N ILE A 70 2.93 -3.83 1.59
CA ILE A 70 3.26 -5.21 1.19
C ILE A 70 4.31 -5.82 2.11
N LEU A 71 5.36 -5.06 2.43
CA LEU A 71 6.45 -5.54 3.29
C LEU A 71 5.96 -5.87 4.70
N ILE A 72 5.12 -4.99 5.27
CA ILE A 72 4.51 -5.19 6.58
C ILE A 72 3.61 -6.43 6.55
N SER A 73 2.73 -6.53 5.55
CA SER A 73 1.87 -7.71 5.36
C SER A 73 2.68 -9.00 5.28
N ALA A 74 3.78 -9.01 4.50
CA ALA A 74 4.67 -10.16 4.37
C ALA A 74 5.32 -10.57 5.69
N ARG A 75 5.74 -9.61 6.51
CA ARG A 75 6.29 -9.90 7.85
C ARG A 75 5.23 -10.46 8.79
N VAL A 76 4.03 -9.89 8.80
CA VAL A 76 2.93 -10.33 9.66
C VAL A 76 2.50 -11.76 9.32
N THR A 77 2.28 -12.06 8.04
CA THR A 77 1.90 -13.42 7.61
C THR A 77 2.99 -14.44 7.94
N LYS A 78 4.27 -14.08 7.84
CA LYS A 78 5.36 -14.96 8.26
C LYS A 78 5.36 -15.22 9.77
N GLN A 79 5.10 -14.20 10.60
CA GLN A 79 5.01 -14.37 12.05
C GLN A 79 3.85 -15.32 12.42
N MET A 80 2.67 -15.11 11.84
CA MET A 80 1.52 -16.01 12.07
C MET A 80 1.78 -17.45 11.68
N ALA A 81 2.50 -17.68 10.58
CA ALA A 81 2.84 -19.05 10.16
C ALA A 81 3.84 -19.72 11.12
N LEU A 82 4.71 -18.94 11.78
CA LEU A 82 5.64 -19.45 12.79
C LEU A 82 4.94 -19.73 14.11
N ASP A 83 3.97 -18.89 14.51
CA ASP A 83 3.20 -19.09 15.75
C ASP A 83 2.35 -20.38 15.69
N ILE A 84 1.93 -20.83 14.50
CA ILE A 84 1.17 -22.08 14.31
C ILE A 84 2.09 -23.32 14.34
N ASP A 85 3.35 -23.20 13.94
CA ASP A 85 4.32 -24.33 13.99
C ASP A 85 4.89 -24.55 15.41
N GLU A 86 4.76 -23.59 16.32
CA GLU A 86 5.18 -23.71 17.73
C GLU A 86 4.11 -24.34 18.66
N GLU A 87 2.86 -24.49 18.20
CA GLU A 87 1.72 -25.01 18.98
C GLU A 87 1.31 -26.44 18.57
#